data_AF-A0A940S7Q0-F1
#
_entry.id   AF-A0A940S7Q0-F1
#
_cell.length_a   1.000
_cell.length_b   1.000
_cell.length_c   1.000
_cell.angle_alpha   90.00
_cell.angle_beta   90.00
_cell.angle_gamma   90.00
#
_symmetry.space_group_name_H-M   'P 1'
#
loop_
_entity.id
_entity.type
_entity.pdbx_description
1 polymer ?
#
loop_
_entity_poly.entity_id
_entity_poly.type
_entity_poly.pdbx_seq_one_letter_code
_entity_poly.pdbx_strand_id
1 'polypeptide(L)'
;MDRSLDDPPRPGSVHRFKVRFPGYQPQIIDYLDDESIHLHVSLRPAAEVIVVNDRIGGTWNAEVQLPLAHPRPDGALLLELHFGVESLEVWAGGQRAVLADRRGIVSEARVLRTTEGVSLLQGETGLPDTPAITASAISLPAGGGRFAGAIDRCSEALVRGWAADLDRPGSPVEVEVRVDGRLQGRTLANRMRNDLVRMRPELGGTGFLLRFPRPLEPTGRDVNVSVHIAGQPVELAHSPWSVFRAVPDELRPLGTREEERL
;
A
#
# COMPACT_ATOMS: atom_id res chain seq x y z
N MET A 1 -7.40 -21.24 0.66
CA MET A 1 -8.07 -21.04 1.96
C MET A 1 -8.26 -19.55 2.14
N ASP A 2 -9.51 -19.12 2.29
CA ASP A 2 -9.87 -17.72 2.41
C ASP A 2 -10.27 -17.45 3.87
N ARG A 3 -9.76 -16.36 4.44
CA ARG A 3 -10.01 -15.94 5.81
C ARG A 3 -10.45 -14.48 5.82
N SER A 4 -11.56 -14.18 6.50
CA SER A 4 -11.97 -12.79 6.76
C SER A 4 -10.90 -12.05 7.58
N LEU A 5 -10.59 -10.83 7.16
CA LEU A 5 -9.76 -9.88 7.89
C LEU A 5 -10.67 -8.81 8.50
N ASP A 6 -11.07 -9.03 9.74
CA ASP A 6 -11.92 -8.09 10.48
C ASP A 6 -11.13 -6.81 10.84
N ASP A 7 -9.82 -6.92 11.03
CA ASP A 7 -8.87 -5.80 11.05
C ASP A 7 -7.72 -6.09 10.07
N PRO A 8 -7.60 -5.32 8.97
CA PRO A 8 -6.51 -5.50 8.01
C PRO A 8 -5.16 -4.98 8.55
N PRO A 9 -4.03 -5.46 8.02
CA PRO A 9 -2.73 -5.05 8.52
C PRO A 9 -2.51 -3.53 8.39
N ARG A 10 -2.02 -2.95 9.48
CA ARG A 10 -1.70 -1.52 9.61
C ARG A 10 -0.18 -1.31 9.62
N PRO A 11 0.32 -0.08 9.39
CA PRO A 11 1.73 0.21 9.64
C PRO A 11 2.14 -0.23 11.06
N GLY A 12 3.26 -0.94 11.17
CA GLY A 12 3.76 -1.62 12.37
C GLY A 12 3.27 -3.06 12.55
N SER A 13 2.32 -3.54 11.73
CA SER A 13 1.86 -4.92 11.80
C SER A 13 2.90 -5.88 11.25
N VAL A 14 2.95 -7.08 11.82
CA VAL A 14 3.79 -8.17 11.33
C VAL A 14 2.93 -9.41 11.17
N HIS A 15 2.88 -9.95 9.95
CA HIS A 15 2.25 -11.24 9.69
C HIS A 15 3.32 -12.30 9.46
N ARG A 16 3.23 -13.41 10.19
CA ARG A 16 4.18 -14.51 10.11
C ARG A 16 3.53 -15.74 9.52
N PHE A 17 4.14 -16.29 8.49
CA PHE A 17 3.64 -17.45 7.77
C PHE A 17 4.64 -18.59 7.81
N LYS A 18 4.14 -19.79 8.08
CA LYS A 18 4.85 -21.03 7.79
C LYS A 18 4.45 -21.46 6.39
N VAL A 19 5.43 -21.58 5.50
CA VAL A 19 5.21 -21.99 4.11
C VAL A 19 5.87 -23.33 3.87
N ARG A 20 5.13 -24.27 3.29
CA ARG A 20 5.60 -25.56 2.80
C ARG A 20 5.37 -25.65 1.30
N PHE A 21 6.19 -26.44 0.62
CA PHE A 21 6.14 -26.59 -0.83
C PHE A 21 5.82 -28.05 -1.22
N PRO A 22 4.60 -28.55 -0.92
CA PRO A 22 4.22 -29.92 -1.28
C PRO A 22 4.37 -30.10 -2.79
N GLY A 23 5.15 -31.11 -3.20
CA GLY A 23 5.45 -31.35 -4.62
C GLY A 23 6.13 -30.17 -5.32
N TYR A 24 6.84 -29.31 -4.59
CA TYR A 24 7.50 -28.11 -5.12
C TYR A 24 6.54 -27.10 -5.80
N GLN A 25 5.26 -27.12 -5.41
CA GLN A 25 4.25 -26.23 -5.99
C GLN A 25 4.38 -24.79 -5.47
N PRO A 26 4.11 -23.77 -6.32
CA PRO A 26 4.04 -22.38 -5.89
C PRO A 26 3.05 -22.15 -4.76
N GLN A 27 3.39 -21.27 -3.84
CA GLN A 27 2.53 -20.87 -2.73
C GLN A 27 2.14 -19.41 -2.85
N ILE A 28 0.88 -19.09 -2.58
CA ILE A 28 0.31 -17.75 -2.78
C ILE A 28 -0.24 -17.23 -1.45
N ILE A 29 -0.03 -15.94 -1.21
CA ILE A 29 -0.61 -15.15 -0.12
C ILE A 29 -1.15 -13.87 -0.73
N ASP A 30 -2.47 -13.73 -0.73
CA ASP A 30 -3.16 -12.57 -1.27
C ASP A 30 -3.92 -11.84 -0.15
N TYR A 31 -3.75 -10.52 -0.10
CA TYR A 31 -4.63 -9.62 0.62
C TYR A 31 -5.51 -8.96 -0.42
N LEU A 32 -6.81 -9.15 -0.31
CA LEU A 32 -7.77 -8.73 -1.34
C LEU A 32 -9.05 -8.16 -0.74
N ASP A 33 -9.77 -7.39 -1.54
CA ASP A 33 -11.18 -7.07 -1.37
C ASP A 33 -11.97 -7.58 -2.58
N ASP A 34 -13.22 -7.11 -2.75
CA ASP A 34 -14.10 -7.57 -3.82
C ASP A 34 -13.60 -7.20 -5.23
N GLU A 35 -12.76 -6.17 -5.37
CA GLU A 35 -12.38 -5.59 -6.67
C GLU A 35 -10.87 -5.68 -6.94
N SER A 36 -10.04 -5.73 -5.89
CA SER A 36 -8.59 -5.55 -5.96
C SER A 36 -7.82 -6.61 -5.17
N ILE A 37 -6.66 -6.98 -5.71
CA ILE A 37 -5.62 -7.69 -4.96
C ILE A 37 -4.65 -6.62 -4.46
N HIS A 38 -4.85 -6.23 -3.22
CA HIS A 38 -4.06 -5.22 -2.54
C HIS A 38 -2.59 -5.62 -2.43
N LEU A 39 -2.32 -6.88 -2.10
CA LEU A 39 -0.98 -7.46 -2.07
C LEU A 39 -1.02 -8.89 -2.56
N HIS A 40 -0.21 -9.21 -3.55
CA HIS A 40 0.03 -10.55 -4.05
C HIS A 40 1.46 -10.96 -3.72
N VAL A 41 1.64 -12.07 -2.99
CA VAL A 41 2.93 -12.69 -2.75
C VAL A 41 2.91 -14.12 -3.26
N SER A 42 3.74 -14.43 -4.25
CA SER A 42 3.88 -15.76 -4.84
C SER A 42 5.30 -16.29 -4.65
N LEU A 43 5.44 -17.34 -3.83
CA LEU A 43 6.70 -18.05 -3.61
C LEU A 43 6.80 -19.19 -4.64
N ARG A 44 7.78 -19.11 -5.54
CA ARG A 44 7.95 -20.04 -6.66
C ARG A 44 9.26 -20.83 -6.48
N PRO A 45 9.21 -22.01 -5.83
CA PRO A 45 10.42 -22.74 -5.48
C PRO A 45 11.20 -23.26 -6.69
N ALA A 46 10.52 -23.60 -7.80
CA ALA A 46 11.14 -24.00 -9.07
C ALA A 46 11.97 -22.90 -9.76
N ALA A 47 11.60 -21.65 -9.54
CA ALA A 47 12.29 -20.49 -10.11
C ALA A 47 13.10 -19.72 -9.06
N GLU A 48 13.17 -20.23 -7.82
CA GLU A 48 13.90 -19.60 -6.70
C GLU A 48 13.59 -18.12 -6.52
N VAL A 49 12.31 -17.75 -6.67
CA VAL A 49 11.86 -16.37 -6.60
C VAL A 49 10.62 -16.21 -5.71
N ILE A 50 10.56 -15.10 -4.99
CA ILE A 50 9.36 -14.56 -4.38
C ILE A 50 8.92 -13.38 -5.25
N VAL A 51 7.73 -13.49 -5.81
CA VAL A 51 7.09 -12.45 -6.60
C VAL A 51 6.19 -11.63 -5.68
N VAL A 52 6.39 -10.33 -5.64
CA VAL A 52 5.51 -9.38 -4.94
C VAL A 52 4.91 -8.42 -5.96
N ASN A 53 3.58 -8.40 -6.00
CA ASN A 53 2.82 -7.55 -6.91
C ASN A 53 1.51 -7.09 -6.26
N ASP A 54 0.73 -6.31 -7.00
CA ASP A 54 -0.64 -5.94 -6.65
C ASP A 54 -1.46 -5.78 -7.94
N ARG A 55 -2.79 -5.91 -7.81
CA ARG A 55 -3.75 -5.80 -8.90
C ARG A 55 -4.86 -4.87 -8.50
N ILE A 56 -4.77 -3.61 -8.92
CA ILE A 56 -5.74 -2.56 -8.59
C ILE A 56 -6.57 -2.24 -9.84
N GLY A 57 -7.89 -2.09 -9.68
CA GLY A 57 -8.78 -1.78 -10.82
C GLY A 57 -8.74 -2.86 -11.92
N GLY A 58 -8.44 -4.11 -11.55
CA GLY A 58 -8.35 -5.24 -12.49
C GLY A 58 -7.03 -5.37 -13.26
N THR A 59 -6.09 -4.42 -13.14
CA THR A 59 -4.81 -4.44 -13.87
C THR A 59 -3.66 -4.74 -12.92
N TRP A 60 -2.74 -5.62 -13.34
CA TRP A 60 -1.53 -5.94 -12.57
C TRP A 60 -0.51 -4.81 -12.69
N ASN A 61 0.09 -4.43 -11.56
CA ASN A 61 1.20 -3.49 -11.54
C ASN A 61 2.54 -4.19 -11.80
N ALA A 62 3.61 -3.41 -11.77
CA ALA A 62 4.97 -3.89 -12.00
C ALA A 62 5.37 -4.94 -10.93
N GLU A 63 5.78 -6.11 -11.42
CA GLU A 63 6.26 -7.20 -10.59
C GLU A 63 7.60 -6.85 -9.93
N VAL A 64 7.73 -7.14 -8.64
CA VAL A 64 9.01 -7.14 -7.95
C VAL A 64 9.41 -8.59 -7.62
N GLN A 65 10.62 -8.97 -8.01
CA GLN A 65 11.18 -10.29 -7.76
C GLN A 65 12.25 -10.21 -6.67
N LEU A 66 12.13 -11.10 -5.68
CA LEU A 66 13.10 -11.26 -4.60
C LEU A 66 13.66 -12.68 -4.66
N PRO A 67 14.94 -12.90 -4.33
CA PRO A 67 15.49 -14.25 -4.28
C PRO A 67 14.81 -15.08 -3.19
N LEU A 68 14.52 -16.34 -3.52
CA LEU A 68 14.08 -17.35 -2.56
C LEU A 68 15.24 -18.32 -2.33
N ALA A 69 15.85 -18.29 -1.15
CA ALA A 69 16.86 -19.28 -0.79
C ALA A 69 16.35 -20.71 -1.01
N HIS A 70 17.10 -21.47 -1.81
CA HIS A 70 16.86 -22.86 -2.26
C HIS A 70 15.99 -23.66 -1.26
N PRO A 71 14.66 -23.65 -1.43
CA PRO A 71 13.76 -24.22 -0.43
C PRO A 71 13.87 -25.74 -0.48
N ARG A 72 13.98 -26.38 0.69
CA ARG A 72 13.95 -27.84 0.74
C ARG A 72 12.52 -28.33 0.43
N PRO A 73 12.32 -29.39 -0.39
CA PRO A 73 10.99 -29.90 -0.73
C PRO A 73 10.11 -30.21 0.49
N ASP A 74 10.70 -30.77 1.54
CA ASP A 74 10.01 -31.10 2.80
C ASP A 74 10.24 -30.03 3.90
N GLY A 75 10.97 -28.96 3.57
CA GLY A 75 11.30 -27.89 4.48
C GLY A 75 10.15 -26.91 4.66
N ALA A 76 10.02 -26.37 5.87
CA ALA A 76 9.16 -25.22 6.12
C ALA A 76 10.01 -23.94 6.08
N LEU A 77 9.54 -22.95 5.33
CA LEU A 77 10.07 -21.59 5.31
C LEU A 77 9.25 -20.72 6.26
N LEU A 78 9.92 -19.93 7.10
CA LEU A 78 9.29 -18.82 7.79
C LEU A 78 9.34 -17.59 6.88
N LEU A 79 8.17 -17.05 6.54
CA LEU A 79 7.99 -15.80 5.84
C LEU A 79 7.39 -14.78 6.80
N GLU A 80 8.02 -13.61 6.93
CA GLU A 80 7.45 -12.49 7.68
C GLU A 80 7.21 -11.30 6.75
N LEU A 81 6.01 -10.73 6.85
CA LEU A 81 5.63 -9.50 6.16
C LEU A 81 5.49 -8.41 7.22
N HIS A 82 6.37 -7.42 7.16
CA HIS A 82 6.38 -6.26 8.06
C HIS A 82 5.81 -5.07 7.30
N PHE A 83 4.65 -4.60 7.75
CA PHE A 83 3.92 -3.55 7.07
C PHE A 83 4.40 -2.20 7.60
N GLY A 84 5.09 -1.43 6.78
CA GLY A 84 5.47 -0.04 7.06
C GLY A 84 4.40 0.95 6.60
N VAL A 85 4.67 2.24 6.81
CA VAL A 85 3.81 3.33 6.29
C VAL A 85 3.92 3.42 4.77
N GLU A 86 5.14 3.29 4.25
CA GLU A 86 5.46 3.41 2.82
C GLU A 86 6.26 2.22 2.29
N SER A 87 6.44 1.19 3.13
CA SER A 87 7.27 0.06 2.81
C SER A 87 6.59 -1.25 3.19
N LEU A 88 6.96 -2.31 2.49
CA LEU A 88 6.75 -3.68 2.91
C LEU A 88 8.11 -4.32 3.06
N GLU A 89 8.47 -4.76 4.27
CA GLU A 89 9.65 -5.61 4.44
C GLU A 89 9.26 -7.08 4.41
N VAL A 90 9.95 -7.83 3.56
CA VAL A 90 9.76 -9.26 3.37
C VAL A 90 10.99 -9.97 3.92
N TRP A 91 10.76 -10.84 4.90
CA TRP A 91 11.77 -11.71 5.46
C TRP A 91 11.48 -13.15 5.09
N ALA A 92 12.41 -13.82 4.44
CA ALA A 92 12.28 -15.22 4.05
C ALA A 92 13.60 -15.95 4.25
N GLY A 93 13.61 -16.98 5.10
CA GLY A 93 14.79 -17.86 5.23
C GLY A 93 16.07 -17.13 5.68
N GLY A 94 15.94 -16.05 6.46
CA GLY A 94 17.06 -15.22 6.90
C GLY A 94 17.47 -14.11 5.92
N GLN A 95 16.88 -14.07 4.72
CA GLN A 95 17.04 -12.95 3.78
C GLN A 95 15.98 -11.88 4.06
N ARG A 96 16.37 -10.62 3.92
CA ARG A 96 15.50 -9.45 4.07
C ARG A 96 15.49 -8.64 2.79
N ALA A 97 14.31 -8.27 2.33
CA ALA A 97 14.13 -7.28 1.28
C ALA A 97 13.14 -6.19 1.72
N VAL A 98 13.44 -4.95 1.37
CA VAL A 98 12.57 -3.80 1.64
C VAL A 98 12.01 -3.29 0.32
N LEU A 99 10.69 -3.26 0.22
CA LEU A 99 9.97 -2.76 -0.95
C LEU A 99 9.44 -1.37 -0.61
N ALA A 100 10.07 -0.32 -1.16
CA ALA A 100 9.64 1.08 -1.01
C ALA A 100 8.41 1.41 -1.89
N ASP A 101 7.78 2.56 -1.63
CA ASP A 101 6.55 3.06 -2.28
C ASP A 101 5.32 2.15 -2.16
N ARG A 102 5.34 1.27 -1.16
CA ARG A 102 4.28 0.28 -0.91
C ARG A 102 3.20 0.84 0.02
N ARG A 103 2.77 2.08 -0.23
CA ARG A 103 1.84 2.86 0.63
C ARG A 103 0.44 2.27 0.69
N GLY A 104 -0.10 2.09 1.89
CA GLY A 104 -1.53 1.82 2.13
C GLY A 104 -2.06 0.47 1.62
N ILE A 105 -1.16 -0.36 1.06
CA ILE A 105 -1.44 -1.56 0.27
C ILE A 105 -2.56 -2.39 0.87
N VAL A 106 -2.43 -2.88 2.10
CA VAL A 106 -3.38 -3.87 2.64
C VAL A 106 -4.45 -3.29 3.56
N SER A 107 -4.48 -1.97 3.79
CA SER A 107 -5.40 -1.34 4.76
C SER A 107 -6.88 -1.48 4.40
N GLU A 108 -7.17 -1.78 3.13
CA GLU A 108 -8.52 -2.01 2.62
C GLU A 108 -8.81 -3.48 2.34
N ALA A 109 -7.85 -4.37 2.56
CA ALA A 109 -8.08 -5.79 2.44
C ALA A 109 -9.19 -6.23 3.41
N ARG A 110 -10.00 -7.17 2.94
CA ARG A 110 -11.08 -7.80 3.72
C ARG A 110 -10.90 -9.30 3.81
N VAL A 111 -10.07 -9.87 2.92
CA VAL A 111 -9.82 -11.30 2.86
C VAL A 111 -8.32 -11.53 2.73
N LEU A 112 -7.83 -12.46 3.54
CA LEU A 112 -6.54 -13.12 3.37
C LEU A 112 -6.78 -14.46 2.68
N ARG A 113 -6.36 -14.57 1.42
CA ARG A 113 -6.39 -15.82 0.66
C ARG A 113 -4.99 -16.44 0.64
N THR A 114 -4.94 -17.73 0.88
CA THR A 114 -3.68 -18.49 0.92
C THR A 114 -3.82 -19.84 0.20
N THR A 115 -2.73 -20.37 -0.35
CA THR A 115 -2.68 -21.77 -0.80
C THR A 115 -2.54 -22.73 0.38
N GLU A 116 -2.82 -24.02 0.16
CA GLU A 116 -2.83 -25.05 1.21
C GLU A 116 -1.50 -25.19 1.96
N GLY A 117 -0.36 -24.97 1.28
CA GLY A 117 0.97 -25.05 1.90
C GLY A 117 1.31 -23.87 2.82
N VAL A 118 0.41 -22.89 2.97
CA VAL A 118 0.64 -21.70 3.79
C VAL A 118 -0.20 -21.76 5.06
N SER A 119 0.42 -21.50 6.20
CA SER A 119 -0.26 -21.34 7.48
C SER A 119 0.14 -20.02 8.13
N LEU A 120 -0.83 -19.17 8.43
CA LEU A 120 -0.63 -17.95 9.23
C LEU A 120 -0.38 -18.36 10.69
N LEU A 121 0.81 -18.07 11.21
CA LEU A 121 1.21 -18.37 12.59
C LEU A 121 0.79 -17.27 13.57
N GLN A 122 0.80 -16.00 13.14
CA GLN A 122 0.40 -14.86 13.96
C GLN A 122 -0.14 -13.74 13.06
N GLY A 123 -1.35 -13.26 13.38
CA GLY A 123 -1.98 -12.08 12.81
C GLY A 123 -2.65 -11.29 13.94
N GLU A 124 -2.05 -10.14 14.27
CA GLU A 124 -2.49 -9.05 15.16
C GLU A 124 -2.10 -8.95 16.65
N THR A 125 -1.79 -7.68 16.97
CA THR A 125 -1.48 -6.92 18.20
C THR A 125 -0.27 -7.31 19.07
N GLY A 126 0.72 -6.41 19.05
CA GLY A 126 1.63 -6.19 20.18
C GLY A 126 2.91 -7.03 20.16
N LEU A 127 4.03 -6.34 19.96
CA LEU A 127 5.42 -6.67 20.36
C LEU A 127 5.62 -7.98 21.15
N PRO A 128 6.54 -8.87 20.74
CA PRO A 128 7.40 -9.54 21.70
C PRO A 128 8.49 -8.55 22.15
N ASP A 129 8.60 -8.34 23.45
CA ASP A 129 9.55 -7.47 24.15
C ASP A 129 10.97 -7.46 23.56
N THR A 130 11.22 -6.56 22.61
CA THR A 130 12.53 -6.27 22.02
C THR A 130 12.61 -4.76 21.85
N PRO A 131 13.71 -4.09 22.24
CA PRO A 131 13.70 -2.66 22.51
C PRO A 131 13.27 -1.86 21.29
N ALA A 132 12.39 -0.91 21.55
CA ALA A 132 11.73 -0.01 20.61
C ALA A 132 12.65 0.41 19.44
N ILE A 133 12.39 -0.16 18.26
CA ILE A 133 12.60 0.58 17.03
C ILE A 133 11.39 1.49 16.95
N THR A 134 11.64 2.77 17.26
CA THR A 134 10.70 3.89 17.25
C THR A 134 9.58 3.68 16.24
N ALA A 135 8.34 3.65 16.74
CA ALA A 135 7.21 4.11 15.97
C ALA A 135 7.66 5.42 15.32
N SER A 136 7.84 5.43 14.00
CA SER A 136 7.85 6.70 13.30
C SER A 136 6.50 7.28 13.62
N ALA A 137 6.50 8.26 14.53
CA ALA A 137 5.45 9.24 14.64
C ALA A 137 5.07 9.62 13.21
N ILE A 138 3.82 9.99 13.00
CA ILE A 138 3.54 10.97 11.95
C ILE A 138 4.59 12.06 12.15
N SER A 139 5.62 12.08 11.32
CA SER A 139 6.63 13.11 11.40
C SER A 139 5.91 14.30 10.80
N LEU A 140 5.15 15.00 11.66
CA LEU A 140 4.81 16.39 11.42
C LEU A 140 6.15 17.00 10.98
N PRO A 141 6.23 17.65 9.81
CA PRO A 141 7.46 18.32 9.44
C PRO A 141 7.88 19.14 10.66
N ALA A 142 9.10 18.87 11.15
CA ALA A 142 9.68 19.59 12.27
C ALA A 142 9.92 21.03 11.79
N GLY A 143 8.86 21.82 11.82
CA GLY A 143 8.77 23.08 11.09
C GLY A 143 7.38 23.68 11.19
N GLY A 144 6.99 24.08 12.41
CA GLY A 144 6.14 25.25 12.74
C GLY A 144 4.97 25.68 11.82
N GLY A 145 4.35 24.77 11.07
CA GLY A 145 3.23 25.09 10.19
C GLY A 145 1.91 24.98 10.92
N ARG A 146 1.07 26.01 10.82
CA ARG A 146 -0.32 26.02 11.33
C ARG A 146 -1.15 24.82 10.83
N PHE A 147 -0.86 24.33 9.64
CA PHE A 147 -1.58 23.21 9.04
C PHE A 147 -0.70 21.96 8.99
N ALA A 148 -1.32 20.82 9.25
CA ALA A 148 -0.72 19.50 9.10
C ALA A 148 -1.65 18.60 8.28
N GLY A 149 -1.08 17.69 7.50
CA GLY A 149 -1.87 16.73 6.75
C GLY A 149 -1.03 15.91 5.80
N ALA A 150 -1.62 14.82 5.32
CA ALA A 150 -0.98 13.93 4.36
C ALA A 150 -2.02 13.28 3.44
N ILE A 151 -1.61 12.92 2.22
CA ILE A 151 -2.33 11.98 1.38
C ILE A 151 -2.03 10.56 1.86
N ASP A 152 -3.07 9.76 2.10
CA ASP A 152 -2.93 8.35 2.47
C ASP A 152 -3.04 7.42 1.26
N ARG A 153 -3.90 7.79 0.28
CA ARG A 153 -4.14 7.01 -0.92
C ARG A 153 -4.65 7.90 -2.05
N CYS A 154 -4.15 7.63 -3.25
CA CYS A 154 -4.72 8.14 -4.49
C CYS A 154 -4.81 7.01 -5.52
N SER A 155 -5.94 6.91 -6.20
CA SER A 155 -6.17 6.05 -7.37
C SER A 155 -6.78 6.87 -8.50
N GLU A 156 -7.11 6.24 -9.63
CA GLU A 156 -7.83 6.90 -10.71
C GLU A 156 -9.23 7.38 -10.30
N ALA A 157 -9.85 6.79 -9.28
CA ALA A 157 -11.22 7.10 -8.89
C ALA A 157 -11.32 8.13 -7.76
N LEU A 158 -10.31 8.22 -6.89
CA LEU A 158 -10.37 9.04 -5.68
C LEU A 158 -9.00 9.41 -5.12
N VAL A 159 -9.01 10.43 -4.25
CA VAL A 159 -7.92 10.74 -3.33
C VAL A 159 -8.48 10.84 -1.90
N ARG A 160 -7.73 10.31 -0.94
CA ARG A 160 -8.03 10.42 0.49
C ARG A 160 -6.80 10.72 1.32
N GLY A 161 -7.03 11.37 2.44
CA GLY A 161 -5.98 11.81 3.34
C GLY A 161 -6.57 12.38 4.63
N TRP A 162 -5.76 13.16 5.34
CA TRP A 162 -6.20 13.97 6.46
C TRP A 162 -5.56 15.36 6.40
N ALA A 163 -6.26 16.35 6.96
CA ALA A 163 -5.78 17.72 7.06
C ALA A 163 -6.37 18.39 8.31
N ALA A 164 -5.52 19.03 9.10
CA ALA A 164 -5.87 19.64 10.37
C ALA A 164 -5.25 21.06 10.50
N ASP A 165 -6.00 21.97 11.11
CA ASP A 165 -5.50 23.27 11.56
C ASP A 165 -5.09 23.09 13.03
N LEU A 166 -3.78 23.11 13.28
CA LEU A 166 -3.21 22.93 14.61
C LEU A 166 -3.49 24.12 15.54
N ASP A 167 -3.76 25.31 14.97
CA ASP A 167 -4.17 26.49 15.75
C ASP A 167 -5.67 26.46 16.09
N ARG A 168 -6.47 25.68 15.34
CA ARG A 168 -7.90 25.50 15.57
C ARG A 168 -8.32 24.03 15.57
N PRO A 169 -7.91 23.24 16.59
CA PRO A 169 -8.28 21.84 16.68
C PRO A 169 -9.80 21.64 16.59
N GLY A 170 -10.23 20.63 15.83
CA GLY A 170 -11.64 20.30 15.62
C GLY A 170 -12.37 21.16 14.58
N SER A 171 -11.74 22.20 14.03
CA SER A 171 -12.30 22.93 12.88
C SER A 171 -12.02 22.17 11.58
N PRO A 172 -13.04 21.87 10.76
CA PRO A 172 -12.82 21.27 9.44
C PRO A 172 -11.93 22.13 8.57
N VAL A 173 -10.94 21.51 7.91
CA VAL A 173 -10.08 22.16 6.94
C VAL A 173 -10.55 21.81 5.54
N GLU A 174 -10.74 22.81 4.67
CA GLU A 174 -11.02 22.56 3.26
C GLU A 174 -9.72 22.29 2.50
N VAL A 175 -9.71 21.26 1.67
CA VAL A 175 -8.58 20.91 0.81
C VAL A 175 -8.95 21.04 -0.67
N GLU A 176 -7.99 21.46 -1.48
CA GLU A 176 -8.05 21.50 -2.94
C GLU A 176 -7.28 20.33 -3.53
N VAL A 177 -7.93 19.53 -4.39
CA VAL A 177 -7.29 18.45 -5.14
C VAL A 177 -7.00 18.93 -6.55
N ARG A 178 -5.75 18.79 -6.98
CA ARG A 178 -5.27 19.18 -8.31
C ARG A 178 -4.70 17.97 -9.02
N VAL A 179 -4.96 17.87 -10.33
CA VAL A 179 -4.39 16.85 -11.21
C VAL A 179 -3.59 17.56 -12.29
N ASP A 180 -2.31 17.24 -12.40
CA ASP A 180 -1.35 17.96 -13.26
C ASP A 180 -1.46 19.49 -13.10
N GLY A 181 -1.61 19.94 -11.85
CA GLY A 181 -1.75 21.35 -11.46
C GLY A 181 -3.15 21.96 -11.66
N ARG A 182 -4.07 21.28 -12.33
CA ARG A 182 -5.46 21.74 -12.55
C ARG A 182 -6.38 21.34 -11.42
N LEU A 183 -7.13 22.30 -10.87
CA LEU A 183 -8.11 22.04 -9.82
C LEU A 183 -9.20 21.09 -10.32
N GLN A 184 -9.34 19.94 -9.64
CA GLN A 184 -10.41 18.97 -9.91
C GLN A 184 -11.57 19.09 -8.93
N GLY A 185 -11.31 19.59 -7.73
CA GLY A 185 -12.37 19.85 -6.76
C GLY A 185 -11.85 20.22 -5.39
N ARG A 186 -12.81 20.45 -4.49
CA ARG A 186 -12.59 20.75 -3.08
C ARG A 186 -13.39 19.80 -2.22
N THR A 187 -12.88 19.51 -1.03
CA THR A 187 -13.59 18.70 -0.03
C THR A 187 -13.19 19.13 1.38
N LEU A 188 -14.07 18.88 2.35
CA LEU A 188 -13.79 19.14 3.76
C LEU A 188 -13.09 17.93 4.40
N ALA A 189 -12.07 18.21 5.20
CA ALA A 189 -11.47 17.29 6.14
C ALA A 189 -12.31 17.24 7.43
N ASN A 190 -13.45 16.56 7.35
CA ASN A 190 -14.43 16.44 8.45
C ASN A 190 -14.88 14.99 8.70
N ARG A 191 -14.21 14.01 8.08
CA ARG A 191 -14.55 12.59 8.21
C ARG A 191 -13.86 11.99 9.41
N MET A 192 -14.63 11.19 10.16
CA MET A 192 -14.11 10.46 11.30
C MET A 192 -13.15 9.35 10.85
N ARG A 193 -12.00 9.30 11.53
CA ARG A 193 -10.92 8.34 11.38
C ARG A 193 -10.57 7.82 12.76
N ASN A 194 -11.21 6.71 13.14
CA ASN A 194 -11.03 6.07 14.45
C ASN A 194 -9.58 5.63 14.71
N ASP A 195 -8.81 5.42 13.64
CA ASP A 195 -7.37 5.16 13.68
C ASP A 195 -6.56 6.40 14.07
N LEU A 196 -6.96 7.60 13.65
CA LEU A 196 -6.36 8.86 14.11
C LEU A 196 -6.76 9.18 15.57
N VAL A 197 -8.00 8.90 15.98
CA VAL A 197 -8.47 9.09 17.37
C VAL A 197 -7.56 8.37 18.38
N ARG A 198 -7.07 7.18 18.03
CA ARG A 198 -6.21 6.36 18.90
C ARG A 198 -4.77 6.84 18.98
N MET A 199 -4.28 7.56 17.96
CA MET A 199 -2.94 8.17 17.99
C MET A 199 -2.97 9.57 18.63
N ARG A 200 -3.93 10.39 18.22
CA ARG A 200 -4.17 11.76 18.68
C ARG A 200 -5.68 12.03 18.60
N PRO A 201 -6.43 11.99 19.71
CA PRO A 201 -7.89 12.17 19.72
C PRO A 201 -8.37 13.39 18.92
N GLU A 202 -7.60 14.47 18.92
CA GLU A 202 -7.86 15.72 18.22
C GLU A 202 -7.79 15.63 16.68
N LEU A 203 -7.15 14.59 16.12
CA LEU A 203 -7.08 14.32 14.68
C LEU A 203 -8.19 13.35 14.21
N GLY A 204 -9.01 12.86 15.13
CA GLY A 204 -10.06 11.90 14.82
C GLY A 204 -11.03 12.35 13.76
N GLY A 205 -11.38 13.65 13.71
CA GLY A 205 -12.34 14.21 12.77
C GLY A 205 -11.75 14.79 11.49
N THR A 206 -10.45 14.62 11.23
CA THR A 206 -9.72 15.42 10.23
C THR A 206 -9.49 14.67 8.90
N GLY A 207 -10.25 13.62 8.62
CA GLY A 207 -10.13 12.85 7.38
C GLY A 207 -10.85 13.54 6.21
N PHE A 208 -10.31 13.43 5.00
CA PHE A 208 -11.00 13.82 3.76
C PHE A 208 -11.06 12.69 2.75
N LEU A 209 -12.07 12.73 1.89
CA LEU A 209 -12.19 11.90 0.70
C LEU A 209 -12.76 12.77 -0.43
N LEU A 210 -12.08 12.78 -1.57
CA LEU A 210 -12.60 13.34 -2.81
C LEU A 210 -12.65 12.23 -3.85
N ARG A 211 -13.84 12.00 -4.42
CA ARG A 211 -14.01 11.16 -5.60
C ARG A 211 -13.89 12.06 -6.83
N PHE A 212 -13.11 11.64 -7.82
CA PHE A 212 -13.05 12.38 -9.07
C PHE A 212 -14.41 12.28 -9.79
N PRO A 213 -14.94 13.38 -10.36
CA PRO A 213 -16.20 13.35 -11.10
C PRO A 213 -16.18 12.38 -12.30
N ARG A 214 -14.99 12.18 -12.87
CA ARG A 214 -14.68 11.11 -13.82
C ARG A 214 -13.38 10.46 -13.36
N PRO A 215 -13.27 9.12 -13.43
CA PRO A 215 -11.99 8.46 -13.21
C PRO A 215 -10.90 9.09 -14.07
N LEU A 216 -9.69 9.17 -13.53
CA LEU A 216 -8.53 9.58 -14.30
C LEU A 216 -8.27 8.52 -15.37
N GLU A 217 -7.85 8.96 -16.55
CA GLU A 217 -7.60 8.07 -17.67
C GLU A 217 -6.10 7.78 -17.80
N PRO A 218 -5.69 6.55 -18.18
CA PRO A 218 -4.30 6.25 -18.48
C PRO A 218 -3.82 7.12 -19.65
N THR A 219 -2.85 8.00 -19.42
CA THR A 219 -2.32 8.90 -20.46
C THR A 219 -1.00 8.43 -21.06
N GLY A 220 -0.52 7.24 -20.67
CA GLY A 220 0.82 6.75 -21.04
C GLY A 220 1.97 7.49 -20.36
N ARG A 221 1.67 8.36 -19.39
CA ARG A 221 2.61 9.09 -18.55
C ARG A 221 2.08 9.18 -17.12
N ASP A 222 2.97 9.50 -16.20
CA ASP A 222 2.62 9.79 -14.81
C ASP A 222 1.62 10.95 -14.74
N VAL A 223 0.47 10.68 -14.11
CA VAL A 223 -0.53 11.69 -13.77
C VAL A 223 -0.36 12.03 -12.30
N ASN A 224 -0.05 13.30 -12.02
CA ASN A 224 0.31 13.75 -10.68
C ASN A 224 -0.89 14.39 -9.99
N VAL A 225 -1.29 13.82 -8.86
CA VAL A 225 -2.36 14.34 -8.00
C VAL A 225 -1.74 15.05 -6.81
N SER A 226 -2.00 16.34 -6.65
CA SER A 226 -1.59 17.10 -5.47
C SER A 226 -2.76 17.57 -4.64
N VAL A 227 -2.55 17.66 -3.32
CA VAL A 227 -3.56 18.14 -2.38
C VAL A 227 -3.01 19.31 -1.58
N HIS A 228 -3.74 20.41 -1.57
CA HIS A 228 -3.37 21.66 -0.92
C HIS A 228 -4.43 22.08 0.10
N ILE A 229 -4.05 22.83 1.13
CA ILE A 229 -5.03 23.54 1.95
C ILE A 229 -5.68 24.64 1.11
N ALA A 230 -7.00 24.70 1.06
CA ALA A 230 -7.72 25.64 0.20
C ALA A 230 -7.34 27.10 0.51
N GLY A 231 -6.96 27.84 -0.52
CA GLY A 231 -6.54 29.24 -0.39
C GLY A 231 -5.23 29.46 0.37
N GLN A 232 -4.45 28.41 0.64
CA GLN A 232 -3.14 28.49 1.28
C GLN A 232 -2.08 27.89 0.36
N PRO A 233 -0.82 28.35 0.41
CA PRO A 233 0.29 27.76 -0.34
C PRO A 233 0.82 26.47 0.30
N VAL A 234 0.01 25.77 1.09
CA VAL A 234 0.41 24.59 1.85
C VAL A 234 -0.01 23.34 1.11
N GLU A 235 0.97 22.66 0.52
CA GLU A 235 0.81 21.32 -0.03
C GLU A 235 0.90 20.28 1.10
N LEU A 236 0.01 19.30 1.10
CA LEU A 236 0.00 18.24 2.10
C LEU A 236 1.20 17.29 1.91
N ALA A 237 1.63 16.63 2.99
CA ALA A 237 2.65 15.60 2.87
C ALA A 237 2.20 14.46 1.95
N HIS A 238 3.17 13.79 1.32
CA HIS A 238 2.95 12.70 0.35
C HIS A 238 2.25 13.12 -0.96
N SER A 239 2.17 14.42 -1.19
CA SER A 239 1.83 15.06 -2.44
C SER A 239 3.10 15.53 -3.16
N PRO A 240 3.17 15.50 -4.51
CA PRO A 240 2.18 14.90 -5.41
C PRO A 240 2.23 13.36 -5.39
N TRP A 241 1.11 12.73 -5.75
CA TRP A 241 0.96 11.28 -5.89
C TRP A 241 0.75 10.91 -7.38
N SER A 242 1.58 10.00 -7.90
CA SER A 242 1.49 9.56 -9.30
C SER A 242 0.57 8.33 -9.43
N VAL A 243 -0.52 8.46 -10.21
CA VAL A 243 -1.59 7.43 -10.30
C VAL A 243 -1.37 6.42 -11.44
N PHE A 244 -0.70 6.80 -12.53
CA PHE A 244 -0.35 5.90 -13.63
C PHE A 244 1.17 5.89 -13.80
N ARG A 245 1.87 4.97 -13.14
CA ARG A 245 3.32 4.87 -13.35
C ARG A 245 3.56 4.38 -14.78
N ALA A 246 4.21 5.20 -15.61
CA ALA A 246 4.57 4.77 -16.96
C ALA A 246 5.43 3.50 -16.89
N VAL A 247 5.08 2.47 -17.66
CA VAL A 247 6.02 1.38 -17.95
C VAL A 247 7.14 2.00 -18.78
N PRO A 248 8.41 1.98 -18.34
CA PRO A 248 9.52 2.46 -19.16
C PRO A 248 9.46 1.80 -20.53
N ASP A 249 9.68 2.56 -21.61
CA ASP A 249 9.59 2.02 -22.99
C ASP A 249 10.51 0.79 -23.20
N GLU A 250 11.54 0.64 -22.38
CA GLU A 250 12.48 -0.49 -22.35
C GLU A 250 11.84 -1.83 -21.91
N LEU A 251 10.64 -1.83 -21.31
CA LEU A 251 9.94 -3.01 -20.80
C LEU A 251 8.67 -3.37 -21.58
N ARG A 252 8.43 -2.78 -22.76
CA ARG A 252 7.38 -3.28 -23.65
C ARG A 252 7.73 -4.71 -24.08
N PRO A 253 6.81 -5.69 -24.01
CA PRO A 253 7.04 -6.99 -24.61
C PRO A 253 7.41 -6.78 -26.07
N LEU A 254 8.57 -7.27 -26.49
CA LEU A 254 8.90 -7.39 -27.91
C LEU A 254 7.78 -8.23 -28.51
N GLY A 255 6.97 -7.61 -29.37
CA GLY A 255 5.81 -8.26 -29.98
C GLY A 255 6.22 -9.61 -30.56
N THR A 256 5.37 -10.63 -30.34
CA THR A 256 5.51 -11.94 -30.97
C THR A 256 5.61 -11.77 -32.48
N ARG A 257 6.85 -11.84 -32.99
CA ARG A 257 7.14 -12.07 -34.41
C ARG A 257 7.34 -13.56 -34.57
N GLU A 258 6.27 -14.24 -34.94
CA GLU A 258 6.15 -15.57 -35.57
C GLU A 258 4.66 -15.88 -35.42
N GLU A 259 3.82 -15.85 -36.47
CA GLU A 259 3.80 -16.80 -37.59
C GLU A 259 3.19 -16.17 -38.86
N GLU A 260 4.03 -15.67 -39.77
CA GLU A 260 3.70 -15.63 -41.21
C GLU A 260 4.94 -16.04 -42.00
N ARG A 261 5.18 -17.35 -42.10
CA ARG A 261 5.78 -17.95 -43.30
C ARG A 261 5.66 -19.47 -43.33
N LEU A 262 5.07 -19.92 -44.44
CA LEU A 262 4.94 -21.27 -45.01
C LEU A 262 3.82 -22.16 -44.45
#